data_AF-F3CB98-F1
#
_entry.id   AF-F3CB98-F1
#
_cell.length_a   1.000
_cell.length_b   1.000
_cell.length_c   1.000
_cell.angle_alpha   90.00
_cell.angle_beta   90.00
_cell.angle_gamma   90.00
#
_symmetry.space_group_name_H-M   'P 1'
#
loop_
_entity.id
_entity.type
_entity.pdbx_description
1 polymer ?
#
loop_
_entity_poly.entity_id
_entity_poly.type
_entity_poly.pdbx_seq_one_letter_code
_entity_poly.pdbx_strand_id
1 'polypeptide(L)'
;IAISMYRLAARQMVLPPEERIQQIVLVSADTDMTPAMRAIREDFPDVRLGVILPHREGAKRTVPGSLKLYSDWMRRVVTNNELAEHQFPPRIPTRKKPADKPKYW
;
A
#
# COMPACT_ATOMS: atom_id res chain seq x y z
N ILE A 1 -10.39 6.66 -0.40
CA ILE A 1 -9.45 5.50 -0.52
C ILE A 1 -10.07 4.25 0.11
N ALA A 2 -10.51 4.28 1.37
CA ALA A 2 -11.22 3.18 2.05
C ALA A 2 -12.28 2.46 1.19
N ILE A 3 -13.29 3.19 0.67
CA ILE A 3 -14.35 2.61 -0.16
C ILE A 3 -13.80 1.98 -1.44
N SER A 4 -12.77 2.60 -2.05
CA SER A 4 -12.14 2.08 -3.25
C SER A 4 -11.41 0.77 -3.00
N MET A 5 -10.74 0.63 -1.85
CA MET A 5 -10.10 -0.63 -1.44
C MET A 5 -11.13 -1.74 -1.26
N TYR A 6 -12.24 -1.46 -0.56
CA TYR A 6 -13.28 -2.44 -0.35
C TYR A 6 -13.94 -2.87 -1.68
N ARG A 7 -14.25 -1.90 -2.56
CA ARG A 7 -14.77 -2.18 -3.90
C ARG A 7 -13.80 -3.01 -4.73
N LEU A 8 -12.49 -2.79 -4.60
CA LEU A 8 -11.48 -3.59 -5.27
C LEU A 8 -11.56 -5.05 -4.82
N ALA A 9 -11.62 -5.30 -3.51
CA ALA A 9 -11.75 -6.64 -2.93
C ALA A 9 -13.05 -7.32 -3.38
N ALA A 10 -14.18 -6.63 -3.28
CA ALA A 10 -15.48 -7.14 -3.71
C ALA A 10 -15.52 -7.54 -5.20
N ARG A 11 -14.85 -6.77 -6.08
CA ARG A 11 -14.76 -7.09 -7.51
C ARG A 11 -14.03 -8.41 -7.78
N GLN A 12 -13.11 -8.83 -6.90
CA GLN A 12 -12.37 -10.08 -7.08
C GLN A 12 -13.27 -11.31 -6.96
N MET A 13 -14.38 -11.21 -6.25
CA MET A 13 -15.31 -12.32 -6.07
C MET A 13 -15.95 -12.78 -7.38
N VAL A 14 -16.02 -11.90 -8.38
CA VAL A 14 -16.58 -12.20 -9.71
C VAL A 14 -15.54 -12.84 -10.63
N LEU A 15 -14.24 -12.73 -10.29
CA LEU A 15 -13.15 -13.31 -11.08
C LEU A 15 -12.89 -14.76 -10.68
N PRO A 16 -12.39 -15.60 -11.61
CA PRO A 16 -11.94 -16.94 -11.28
C PRO A 16 -10.72 -16.88 -10.34
N PRO A 17 -10.51 -17.87 -9.45
CA PRO A 17 -9.49 -17.83 -8.40
C PRO A 17 -8.07 -17.48 -8.89
N GLU A 18 -7.69 -17.94 -10.07
CA GLU A 18 -6.40 -17.70 -10.72
C GLU A 18 -6.17 -16.24 -11.13
N GLU A 19 -7.23 -15.46 -11.29
CA GLU A 19 -7.17 -14.04 -11.68
C GLU A 19 -7.38 -13.08 -10.50
N ARG A 20 -7.68 -13.61 -9.31
CA ARG A 20 -7.91 -12.78 -8.11
C ARG A 20 -6.60 -12.21 -7.59
N ILE A 21 -6.65 -10.96 -7.13
CA ILE A 21 -5.57 -10.43 -6.31
C ILE A 21 -5.52 -11.20 -4.98
N GLN A 22 -4.32 -11.60 -4.60
CA GLN A 22 -4.08 -12.33 -3.35
C GLN A 22 -3.69 -11.38 -2.22
N GLN A 23 -3.32 -10.14 -2.54
CA GLN A 23 -2.82 -9.18 -1.57
C GLN A 23 -3.21 -7.75 -1.92
N ILE A 24 -3.57 -6.98 -0.90
CA ILE A 24 -3.76 -5.53 -0.96
C ILE A 24 -2.76 -4.88 -0.02
N VAL A 25 -2.02 -3.88 -0.51
CA VAL A 25 -1.04 -3.13 0.30
C VAL A 25 -1.46 -1.67 0.43
N LEU A 26 -1.70 -1.23 1.67
CA LEU A 26 -1.97 0.16 2.01
C LEU A 26 -0.67 0.86 2.38
N VAL A 27 -0.28 1.87 1.61
CA VAL A 27 0.89 2.73 1.92
C VAL A 27 0.40 4.03 2.55
N SER A 28 0.08 4.00 3.85
CA SER A 28 -0.39 5.17 4.59
C SER A 28 -0.32 4.93 6.10
N ALA A 29 -0.21 6.02 6.88
CA ALA A 29 -0.34 6.02 8.34
C ALA A 29 -1.73 6.50 8.82
N ASP A 30 -2.70 6.58 7.91
CA ASP A 30 -4.05 7.07 8.18
C ASP A 30 -4.91 6.02 8.91
N THR A 31 -5.30 6.32 10.14
CA THR A 31 -6.13 5.45 10.99
C THR A 31 -7.57 5.35 10.53
N ASP A 32 -8.06 6.28 9.71
CA ASP A 32 -9.45 6.25 9.20
C ASP A 32 -9.67 5.08 8.23
N MET A 33 -8.60 4.42 7.78
CA MET A 33 -8.68 3.21 6.95
C MET A 33 -8.99 1.94 7.77
N THR A 34 -8.94 2.02 9.10
CA THR A 34 -9.17 0.87 10.00
C THR A 34 -10.51 0.15 9.72
N PRO A 35 -11.66 0.83 9.57
CA PRO A 35 -12.94 0.15 9.33
C PRO A 35 -12.95 -0.62 8.00
N ALA A 36 -12.33 -0.06 6.96
CA ALA A 36 -12.24 -0.73 5.67
C ALA A 36 -11.32 -1.96 5.72
N MET A 37 -10.20 -1.87 6.44
CA MET A 37 -9.32 -3.02 6.65
C MET A 37 -10.02 -4.14 7.42
N ARG A 38 -10.77 -3.78 8.46
CA ARG A 38 -11.59 -4.73 9.22
C ARG A 38 -12.61 -5.43 8.33
N ALA A 39 -13.40 -4.66 7.58
CA ALA A 39 -14.41 -5.21 6.69
C ALA A 39 -13.79 -6.15 5.63
N ILE A 40 -12.65 -5.77 5.03
CA ILE A 40 -11.98 -6.64 4.06
C ILE A 40 -11.51 -7.95 4.71
N ARG A 41 -10.97 -7.89 5.93
CA ARG A 41 -10.51 -9.08 6.66
C ARG A 41 -11.66 -10.02 7.04
N GLU A 42 -12.82 -9.46 7.38
CA GLU A 42 -14.02 -10.22 7.75
C GLU A 42 -14.69 -10.84 6.51
N ASP A 43 -14.79 -10.10 5.41
CA ASP A 43 -15.49 -10.54 4.19
C ASP A 43 -14.62 -11.36 3.23
N PHE A 44 -13.30 -11.13 3.22
CA PHE A 44 -12.35 -11.73 2.28
C PHE A 44 -11.11 -12.30 3.01
N PRO A 45 -11.27 -13.36 3.82
CA PRO A 45 -10.18 -13.89 4.66
C PRO A 45 -8.99 -14.44 3.85
N ASP A 46 -9.19 -14.78 2.58
CA ASP A 46 -8.14 -15.28 1.70
C ASP A 46 -7.22 -14.17 1.16
N VAL A 47 -7.63 -12.89 1.26
CA VAL A 47 -6.85 -11.75 0.77
C VAL A 47 -5.93 -11.25 1.87
N ARG A 48 -4.62 -11.27 1.60
CA ARG A 48 -3.61 -10.72 2.53
C ARG A 48 -3.65 -9.20 2.56
N LEU A 49 -3.62 -8.62 3.76
CA LEU A 49 -3.59 -7.18 4.00
C LEU A 49 -2.22 -6.74 4.52
N GLY A 50 -1.50 -5.95 3.71
CA GLY A 50 -0.23 -5.33 4.08
C GLY A 50 -0.38 -3.84 4.37
N VAL A 51 0.35 -3.35 5.37
CA VAL A 51 0.45 -1.90 5.62
C VAL A 51 1.90 -1.44 5.58
N ILE A 52 2.19 -0.43 4.79
CA ILE A 52 3.48 0.27 4.78
C ILE A 52 3.26 1.67 5.32
N LEU A 53 3.85 1.95 6.48
CA LEU A 53 3.87 3.29 7.00
C LEU A 53 5.04 4.05 6.33
N PRO A 54 4.80 5.16 5.63
CA PRO A 54 5.85 5.90 4.93
C PRO A 54 6.64 6.78 5.91
N HIS A 55 7.13 6.19 7.01
CA HIS A 55 8.02 6.89 7.92
C HIS A 55 9.44 6.88 7.37
N ARG A 56 10.08 8.05 7.41
CA ARG A 56 11.51 8.16 7.17
C ARG A 56 12.29 7.47 8.28
N GLU A 57 13.46 6.99 7.93
CA GLU A 57 14.44 6.47 8.87
C GLU A 57 14.68 7.49 10.01
N GLY A 58 14.59 7.02 11.27
CA GLY A 58 14.73 7.86 12.47
C GLY A 58 13.44 8.54 12.97
N ALA A 59 12.31 8.46 12.25
CA ALA A 59 11.05 9.01 12.75
C ALA A 59 10.47 8.15 13.90
N LYS A 60 10.55 8.67 15.13
CA LYS A 60 9.91 8.09 16.32
C LYS A 60 8.41 8.45 16.35
N ARG A 61 7.61 7.87 15.46
CA ARG A 61 6.14 7.92 15.58
C ARG A 61 5.61 6.59 16.10
N THR A 62 4.70 6.68 17.07
CA THR A 62 3.98 5.52 17.59
C THR A 62 3.16 4.89 16.48
N VAL A 63 3.31 3.58 16.31
CA VAL A 63 2.56 2.82 15.32
C VAL A 63 1.08 2.87 15.68
N PRO A 64 0.18 3.18 14.73
CA PRO A 64 -1.25 3.09 14.99
C PRO A 64 -1.63 1.63 15.25
N GLY A 65 -1.96 1.31 16.50
CA GLY A 65 -2.25 -0.07 16.91
C GLY A 65 -3.43 -0.69 16.16
N SER A 66 -4.39 0.14 15.73
CA SER A 66 -5.56 -0.28 14.97
C SER A 66 -5.22 -0.81 13.58
N LEU A 67 -4.28 -0.18 12.85
CA LEU A 67 -3.83 -0.65 11.53
C LEU A 67 -3.07 -1.98 11.65
N LYS A 68 -2.31 -2.16 12.73
CA LYS A 68 -1.58 -3.40 13.00
C LYS A 68 -2.53 -4.57 13.28
N LEU A 69 -3.65 -4.31 13.95
CA LEU A 69 -4.61 -5.36 14.31
C LEU A 69 -5.24 -6.05 13.09
N TYR A 70 -5.53 -5.29 12.03
CA TYR A 70 -6.21 -5.80 10.84
C TYR A 70 -5.27 -6.04 9.64
N SER A 71 -3.96 -5.93 9.83
CA SER A 71 -2.96 -6.28 8.81
C SER A 71 -2.27 -7.60 9.13
N ASP A 72 -1.99 -8.39 8.10
CA ASP A 72 -1.20 -9.62 8.22
C ASP A 72 0.28 -9.32 8.37
N TRP A 73 0.72 -8.21 7.77
CA TRP A 73 2.07 -7.70 7.96
C TRP A 73 2.10 -6.18 7.89
N MET A 74 3.05 -5.61 8.62
CA MET A 74 3.25 -4.17 8.66
C MET A 74 4.73 -3.82 8.56
N ARG A 75 5.04 -2.91 7.62
CA ARG A 75 6.35 -2.32 7.47
C ARG A 75 6.34 -0.88 7.97
N ARG A 76 7.25 -0.57 8.89
CA ARG A 76 7.26 0.73 9.59
C ARG A 76 8.14 1.78 8.94
N VAL A 77 9.24 1.35 8.32
CA VAL A 77 10.29 2.23 7.79
C VAL A 77 10.64 1.75 6.37
N VAL A 78 10.81 2.71 5.48
CA VAL A 78 11.49 2.52 4.20
C VAL A 78 12.81 3.25 4.32
N THR A 79 13.94 2.53 4.22
CA THR A 79 15.27 3.12 4.44
C THR A 79 15.64 4.03 3.28
N ASN A 80 16.54 4.97 3.52
CA ASN A 80 17.02 5.84 2.44
C ASN A 80 17.76 5.03 1.35
N ASN A 81 18.45 3.96 1.73
CA ASN A 81 19.13 3.08 0.78
C ASN A 81 18.14 2.38 -0.16
N GLU A 82 17.08 1.79 0.39
CA GLU A 82 16.05 1.14 -0.42
C GLU A 82 15.32 2.14 -1.34
N LEU A 83 15.06 3.36 -0.84
CA LEU A 83 14.49 4.42 -1.66
C LEU A 83 15.43 4.78 -2.82
N ALA A 84 16.73 4.89 -2.58
CA ALA A 84 17.72 5.24 -3.60
C ALA A 84 17.85 4.15 -4.68
N GLU A 85 17.84 2.88 -4.28
CA GLU A 85 17.95 1.73 -5.19
C GLU A 85 16.70 1.52 -6.05
N HIS A 86 15.52 1.95 -5.59
CA HIS A 86 14.24 1.73 -6.26
C HIS A 86 13.68 3.02 -6.91
N GLN A 87 14.54 3.97 -7.26
CA GLN A 87 14.13 5.15 -8.04
C GLN A 87 13.80 4.77 -9.49
N PHE A 88 12.87 5.51 -10.10
CA PHE A 88 12.63 5.38 -11.53
C PHE A 88 13.85 5.85 -12.36
N PRO A 89 13.98 5.35 -13.60
CA PRO A 89 14.98 5.86 -14.53
C PRO A 89 14.86 7.38 -14.72
N PRO A 90 15.96 8.07 -15.11
CA PRO A 90 15.94 9.52 -15.34
C PRO A 90 14.91 9.99 -16.36
N ARG A 91 14.43 9.10 -17.23
CA ARG A 91 13.39 9.40 -18.21
C ARG A 91 12.36 8.28 -18.23
N ILE A 92 11.11 8.63 -17.95
CA ILE A 92 10.00 7.69 -17.93
C ILE A 92 9.10 7.98 -19.15
N PRO A 93 8.90 7.01 -20.06
CA PRO A 93 7.95 7.16 -21.14
C PRO A 93 6.53 7.21 -20.57
N THR A 94 5.73 8.20 -20.98
CA THR A 94 4.31 8.28 -20.64
C THR A 94 3.49 8.27 -21.92
N ARG A 95 2.15 8.20 -21.82
CA ARG A 95 1.25 8.40 -22.98
C ARG A 95 1.27 9.84 -23.54
N LYS A 96 2.00 10.75 -22.88
CA LYS A 96 2.19 12.16 -23.27
C LYS A 96 3.70 12.44 -23.38
N LYS A 97 4.15 13.69 -23.17
CA LYS A 97 5.58 14.02 -23.08
C LYS A 97 6.24 13.16 -21.99
N PRO A 98 7.43 12.59 -22.25
CA PRO A 98 8.19 11.87 -21.25
C PRO A 98 8.43 12.72 -20.00
N ALA A 99 8.44 12.08 -18.83
CA ALA A 99 8.81 12.73 -17.59
C ALA A 99 10.32 12.57 -17.38
N ASP A 100 11.04 13.69 -17.45
CA ASP A 100 12.48 13.74 -17.21
C ASP A 100 12.76 14.13 -15.75
N LYS A 101 13.65 13.40 -15.09
CA LYS A 101 14.04 13.62 -13.69
C LYS A 101 14.84 14.93 -13.58
N PRO A 102 14.43 15.89 -12.74
CA PRO A 102 15.21 17.10 -12.50
C PRO A 102 16.55 16.80 -11.83
N LYS A 103 17.59 17.58 -12.14
CA LYS A 103 18.94 17.40 -11.55
C LYS A 103 19.00 17.62 -10.04
N TYR A 104 17.99 18.27 -9.45
CA TYR A 104 17.97 18.65 -8.03
C TYR A 104 17.15 17.67 -7.15
N TRP A 105 16.64 16.57 -7.71
CA TRP A 105 15.99 15.47 -6.97
C TRP A 105 17.00 14.39 -6.56
#